data_AF-A0A3A1YSA2-F1
#
_entry.id   AF-A0A3A1YSA2-F1
#
_cell.length_a   1.000
_cell.length_b   1.000
_cell.length_c   1.000
_cell.angle_alpha   90.00
_cell.angle_beta   90.00
_cell.angle_gamma   90.00
#
_symmetry.space_group_name_H-M   'P 1'
#
loop_
_entity.id
_entity.type
_entity.pdbx_description
1 polymer ?
#
loop_
_entity_poly.entity_id
_entity_poly.type
_entity_poly.pdbx_seq_one_letter_code
_entity_poly.pdbx_strand_id
1 'polypeptide(L)'
;MSQLSTKTLSVFTFALALFSCIPTDSHSYDWASQSIRPVARPGLLVQALNILEPRAFAIRAQGAGCQISPGKETRLLSNKIGPVILTEYTVIGSCELSSPHIPSIGGFGQFQNEGGAHRMGFVYAKGRRHALIDHIRQ
;
A
#
# COMPACT_ATOMS: atom_id res chain seq x y z
N MET A 1 -5.95 -79.49 3.60
CA MET A 1 -5.29 -78.31 3.03
C MET A 1 -6.31 -77.20 2.97
N SER A 2 -6.22 -76.25 3.90
CA SER A 2 -7.19 -75.17 4.08
C SER A 2 -6.59 -73.88 3.52
N GLN A 3 -7.24 -73.25 2.53
CA GLN A 3 -6.92 -71.87 2.15
C GLN A 3 -8.11 -70.99 2.49
N LEU A 4 -7.91 -70.23 3.57
CA LEU A 4 -8.84 -69.25 4.11
C LEU A 4 -8.78 -67.98 3.25
N SER A 5 -9.97 -67.59 2.78
CA SER A 5 -10.29 -66.25 2.30
C SER A 5 -10.11 -65.22 3.41
N THR A 6 -9.37 -64.12 3.15
CA THR A 6 -9.75 -62.77 3.60
C THR A 6 -8.85 -61.68 2.98
N LYS A 7 -9.44 -60.95 2.04
CA LYS A 7 -9.09 -59.61 1.54
C LYS A 7 -10.35 -58.78 1.85
N THR A 8 -10.38 -57.55 2.35
CA THR A 8 -9.39 -56.50 2.59
C THR A 8 -10.12 -55.42 3.42
N LEU A 9 -9.36 -54.77 4.30
CA LEU A 9 -9.56 -53.50 5.03
C LEU A 9 -10.97 -52.87 5.17
N SER A 10 -11.30 -52.71 6.45
CA SER A 10 -12.16 -51.68 7.02
C SER A 10 -11.53 -50.28 6.92
N VAL A 11 -12.29 -49.29 6.47
CA VAL A 11 -12.02 -47.86 6.74
C VAL A 11 -13.34 -47.22 7.19
N PHE A 12 -13.46 -47.06 8.50
CA PHE A 12 -14.54 -46.35 9.17
C PHE A 12 -14.48 -44.85 8.83
N THR A 13 -15.54 -44.32 8.25
CA THR A 13 -15.72 -42.89 8.01
C THR A 13 -16.34 -42.25 9.26
N PHE A 14 -15.58 -41.41 9.96
CA PHE A 14 -16.10 -40.55 11.02
C PHE A 14 -16.60 -39.24 10.38
N ALA A 15 -17.91 -39.02 10.39
CA ALA A 15 -18.51 -37.72 10.08
C ALA A 15 -19.06 -37.12 11.38
N LEU A 16 -18.27 -36.23 11.99
CA LEU A 16 -18.71 -35.34 13.07
C LEU A 16 -19.28 -34.07 12.42
N ALA A 17 -20.58 -33.83 12.54
CA ALA A 17 -21.15 -32.53 12.23
C ALA A 17 -22.36 -32.27 13.13
N LEU A 18 -22.11 -31.75 14.33
CA LEU A 18 -23.14 -31.15 15.16
C LEU A 18 -22.55 -30.01 16.02
N PHE A 19 -23.31 -28.90 16.02
CA PHE A 19 -23.26 -27.73 16.89
C PHE A 19 -22.13 -26.70 16.68
N SER A 20 -22.52 -25.52 16.21
CA SER A 20 -22.73 -24.39 17.13
C SER A 20 -23.37 -23.19 16.43
N CYS A 21 -24.56 -22.80 16.92
CA CYS A 21 -25.03 -21.43 16.85
C CYS A 21 -24.01 -20.53 17.55
N ILE A 22 -23.56 -19.47 16.88
CA ILE A 22 -22.99 -18.30 17.54
C ILE A 22 -23.92 -17.13 17.19
N PRO A 23 -24.50 -16.44 18.19
CA PRO A 23 -25.29 -15.25 17.98
C PRO A 23 -24.38 -14.06 17.64
N THR A 24 -24.92 -13.14 16.84
CA THR A 24 -24.59 -11.69 16.82
C THR A 24 -23.16 -11.26 17.14
N ASP A 25 -22.47 -10.73 16.14
CA ASP A 25 -22.20 -9.30 16.18
C ASP A 25 -22.27 -8.72 14.77
N SER A 26 -23.31 -7.94 14.54
CA SER A 26 -23.37 -6.95 13.49
C SER A 26 -22.20 -5.99 13.66
N HIS A 27 -21.11 -6.21 12.93
CA HIS A 27 -20.21 -5.12 12.58
C HIS A 27 -21.00 -4.21 11.63
N SER A 28 -21.80 -3.33 12.24
CA SER A 28 -22.03 -2.01 11.69
C SER A 28 -20.65 -1.40 11.52
N TYR A 29 -20.11 -1.48 10.31
CA TYR A 29 -19.00 -0.64 9.94
C TYR A 29 -19.52 0.78 10.06
N ASP A 30 -19.14 1.43 11.15
CA ASP A 30 -19.41 2.84 11.37
C ASP A 30 -18.46 3.62 10.45
N TRP A 31 -18.80 3.67 9.16
CA TRP A 31 -18.11 4.45 8.11
C TRP A 31 -18.18 5.96 8.39
N ALA A 32 -18.80 6.39 9.49
CA ALA A 32 -19.11 7.78 9.79
C ALA A 32 -18.01 8.56 10.53
N SER A 33 -16.85 7.98 10.87
CA SER A 33 -15.83 8.69 11.70
C SER A 33 -14.43 8.88 11.10
N GLN A 34 -14.17 8.49 9.85
CA GLN A 34 -12.84 8.70 9.23
C GLN A 34 -12.90 9.50 7.93
N SER A 35 -13.45 10.71 7.99
CA SER A 35 -13.15 11.72 6.98
C SER A 35 -11.79 12.37 7.25
N ILE A 36 -10.71 11.58 7.24
CA ILE A 36 -9.39 12.13 6.98
C ILE A 36 -9.37 12.50 5.50
N ARG A 37 -9.94 13.65 5.17
CA ARG A 37 -9.83 14.23 3.84
C ARG A 37 -8.35 14.54 3.61
N PRO A 38 -7.74 14.04 2.53
CA PRO A 38 -6.38 14.40 2.23
C PRO A 38 -6.32 15.91 2.01
N VAL A 39 -5.47 16.59 2.78
CA VAL A 39 -5.00 17.94 2.48
C VAL A 39 -4.14 17.80 1.23
N ALA A 40 -4.79 17.78 0.06
CA ALA A 40 -4.09 17.88 -1.20
C ALA A 40 -3.50 19.29 -1.24
N ARG A 41 -2.27 19.44 -0.75
CA ARG A 41 -1.50 20.65 -1.03
C ARG A 41 -1.40 20.75 -2.56
N PRO A 42 -1.41 21.95 -3.14
CA PRO A 42 -1.44 22.10 -4.59
C PRO A 42 -0.35 21.27 -5.30
N GLY A 43 -0.74 20.18 -5.97
CA GLY A 43 0.17 19.25 -6.64
C GLY A 43 0.89 18.27 -5.71
N LEU A 44 0.35 17.93 -4.54
CA LEU A 44 0.81 16.84 -3.67
C LEU A 44 -0.40 15.97 -3.28
N LEU A 45 -0.25 14.67 -3.49
CA LEU A 45 -1.19 13.66 -3.02
C LEU A 45 -0.45 12.71 -2.07
N VAL A 46 -1.02 12.47 -0.89
CA VAL A 46 -0.50 11.52 0.11
C VAL A 46 -1.67 10.66 0.59
N GLN A 47 -1.51 9.34 0.54
CA GLN A 47 -2.56 8.38 0.91
C GLN A 47 -1.95 7.07 1.43
N ALA A 48 -2.77 6.23 2.04
CA ALA A 48 -2.37 4.88 2.42
C ALA A 48 -1.90 4.05 1.20
N LEU A 49 -0.94 3.15 1.42
CA LEU A 49 -0.30 2.37 0.35
C LEU A 49 -1.25 1.46 -0.43
N ASN A 50 -2.37 1.04 0.17
CA ASN A 50 -3.40 0.26 -0.49
C ASN A 50 -4.24 1.08 -1.49
N ILE A 51 -4.23 2.41 -1.38
CA ILE A 51 -4.94 3.31 -2.30
C ILE A 51 -3.96 3.89 -3.32
N LEU A 52 -2.79 4.32 -2.87
CA LEU A 52 -1.75 4.92 -3.70
C LEU A 52 -0.50 4.06 -3.66
N GLU A 53 -0.36 3.16 -4.64
CA GLU A 53 0.74 2.19 -4.71
C GLU A 53 1.89 2.68 -5.61
N PRO A 54 3.03 3.13 -5.06
CA PRO A 54 4.12 3.73 -5.85
C PRO A 54 4.80 2.73 -6.77
N ARG A 55 4.82 1.45 -6.38
CA ARG A 55 5.37 0.37 -7.21
C ARG A 55 4.58 0.19 -8.51
N ALA A 56 3.25 0.32 -8.45
CA ALA A 56 2.40 0.24 -9.63
C ALA A 56 2.69 1.41 -10.59
N PHE A 57 2.96 2.62 -10.09
CA PHE A 57 3.41 3.76 -10.91
C PHE A 57 4.75 3.45 -11.60
N ALA A 58 5.71 2.90 -10.86
CA ALA A 58 7.02 2.54 -11.43
C ALA A 58 6.89 1.51 -12.55
N ILE A 59 6.13 0.44 -12.33
CA ILE A 59 5.92 -0.62 -13.33
C ILE A 59 5.24 -0.06 -14.59
N ARG A 60 4.19 0.77 -14.44
CA ARG A 60 3.49 1.38 -15.58
C ARG A 60 4.40 2.29 -16.39
N ALA A 61 5.19 3.12 -15.70
CA ALA A 61 6.14 4.01 -16.34
C ALA A 61 7.23 3.23 -17.08
N GLN A 62 7.79 2.17 -16.49
CA GLN A 62 8.74 1.27 -17.17
C GLN A 62 8.11 0.59 -18.40
N GLY A 63 6.86 0.10 -18.28
CA GLY A 63 6.13 -0.50 -19.39
C GLY A 63 5.84 0.47 -20.54
N ALA A 64 5.73 1.78 -20.24
CA ALA A 64 5.61 2.84 -21.24
C ALA A 64 6.97 3.30 -21.81
N GLY A 65 8.08 2.66 -21.43
CA GLY A 65 9.42 3.03 -21.88
C GLY A 65 10.03 4.24 -21.16
N CYS A 66 9.42 4.71 -20.07
CA CYS A 66 9.95 5.82 -19.29
C CYS A 66 11.12 5.37 -18.41
N GLN A 67 12.16 6.19 -18.36
CA GLN A 67 13.27 5.99 -17.43
C GLN A 67 12.92 6.53 -16.05
N ILE A 68 13.10 5.72 -15.03
CA ILE A 68 12.82 6.06 -13.64
C ILE A 68 14.11 5.97 -12.84
N SER A 69 14.44 7.03 -12.10
CA SER A 69 15.51 7.01 -11.11
C SER A 69 14.94 6.65 -9.75
N PRO A 70 15.46 5.63 -9.06
CA PRO A 70 15.31 5.57 -7.62
C PRO A 70 16.10 6.73 -7.00
N GLY A 71 15.38 7.61 -6.31
CA GLY A 71 15.98 8.61 -5.43
C GLY A 71 16.67 7.94 -4.24
N LYS A 72 17.61 8.66 -3.63
CA LYS A 72 18.24 8.20 -2.39
C LYS A 72 17.22 8.22 -1.25
N GLU A 73 17.28 7.21 -0.39
CA GLU A 73 16.50 7.24 0.84
C GLU A 73 16.86 8.48 1.66
N THR A 74 15.84 9.26 2.00
CA THR A 74 16.02 10.49 2.77
C THR A 74 15.40 10.31 4.13
N ARG A 75 16.16 10.52 5.20
CA ARG A 75 15.63 10.54 6.56
C ARG A 75 15.13 11.95 6.89
N LEU A 76 13.90 12.04 7.38
CA LEU A 76 13.24 13.27 7.78
C LEU A 76 12.67 13.11 9.19
N LEU A 77 12.57 14.20 9.92
CA LEU A 77 11.90 14.22 11.21
C LEU A 77 10.49 14.80 11.04
N SER A 78 9.47 14.03 11.38
CA SER A 78 8.08 14.47 11.51
C SER A 78 7.78 14.87 12.95
N ASN A 79 7.09 15.99 13.13
CA ASN A 79 6.64 16.43 14.45
C ASN A 79 5.59 15.50 15.08
N LYS A 80 4.87 14.71 14.26
CA LYS A 80 3.77 13.85 14.72
C LYS A 80 4.16 12.39 14.94
N ILE A 81 4.94 11.84 14.01
CA ILE A 81 5.24 10.39 13.99
C ILE A 81 6.74 10.09 14.16
N GLY A 82 7.54 11.11 14.44
CA GLY A 82 8.98 10.96 14.68
C GLY A 82 9.80 10.77 13.40
N PRO A 83 10.92 10.04 13.47
CA PRO A 83 11.78 9.79 12.31
C PRO A 83 11.07 8.99 11.21
N VAL A 84 11.20 9.48 9.98
CA VAL A 84 10.58 8.95 8.77
C VAL A 84 11.64 8.72 7.69
N ILE A 85 11.57 7.57 7.04
CA ILE A 85 12.35 7.20 5.86
C ILE A 85 11.51 7.48 4.62
N LEU A 86 12.02 8.32 3.73
CA LEU A 86 11.43 8.66 2.44
C LEU A 86 12.12 7.88 1.32
N THR A 87 11.37 7.06 0.59
CA THR A 87 11.81 6.39 -0.64
C THR A 87 11.11 7.05 -1.82
N GLU A 88 11.88 7.75 -2.66
CA GLU A 88 11.38 8.58 -3.77
C GLU A 88 11.81 7.99 -5.11
N TYR A 89 10.96 8.09 -6.13
CA TYR A 89 11.25 7.76 -7.52
C TYR A 89 10.96 8.99 -8.38
N THR A 90 11.86 9.28 -9.32
CA THR A 90 11.74 10.42 -10.23
C THR A 90 11.74 9.95 -11.67
N VAL A 91 10.95 10.60 -12.51
CA VAL A 91 10.94 10.35 -13.95
C VAL A 91 12.08 11.15 -14.57
N ILE A 92 12.94 10.49 -15.37
CA ILE A 92 14.09 11.11 -16.03
C ILE A 92 13.79 11.27 -17.53
N GLY A 93 14.37 12.32 -18.14
CA GLY A 93 14.37 12.53 -19.57
C GLY A 93 13.13 13.27 -20.05
N SER A 94 12.68 12.93 -21.27
CA SER A 94 11.53 13.56 -21.94
C SER A 94 10.20 12.85 -21.68
N CYS A 95 10.16 11.80 -20.85
CA CYS A 95 8.89 11.19 -20.44
C CYS A 95 8.18 12.07 -19.42
N GLU A 96 6.86 12.20 -19.58
CA GLU A 96 5.97 12.84 -18.63
C GLU A 96 4.93 11.84 -18.14
N LEU A 97 4.82 11.72 -16.81
CA LEU A 97 3.76 10.93 -16.18
C LEU A 97 2.66 11.87 -15.69
N SER A 98 1.41 11.44 -15.87
CA SER A 98 0.24 12.16 -15.39
C SER A 98 -0.73 11.22 -14.68
N SER A 99 -1.59 11.82 -13.86
CA SER A 99 -2.69 11.17 -13.15
C SER A 99 -3.89 12.10 -13.19
N PRO A 100 -5.15 11.61 -13.06
CA PRO A 100 -6.33 12.47 -13.00
C PRO A 100 -6.25 13.62 -11.99
N HIS A 101 -5.41 13.50 -10.96
CA HIS A 101 -5.24 14.52 -9.92
C HIS A 101 -3.98 15.40 -10.10
N ILE A 102 -2.98 14.93 -10.85
CA ILE A 102 -1.68 15.61 -11.00
C ILE A 102 -1.25 15.50 -12.46
N PRO A 103 -1.39 16.58 -13.26
CA PRO A 103 -1.17 16.55 -14.70
C PRO A 103 0.30 16.39 -15.11
N SER A 104 1.25 16.67 -14.20
CA SER A 104 2.69 16.53 -14.45
C SER A 104 3.41 16.03 -13.20
N ILE A 105 3.54 14.72 -13.05
CA ILE A 105 4.16 14.06 -11.91
C ILE A 105 5.68 14.24 -11.98
N GLY A 106 6.24 14.95 -11.00
CA GLY A 106 7.68 15.14 -10.84
C GLY A 106 8.36 14.03 -10.05
N GLY A 107 7.60 13.34 -9.20
CA GLY A 107 8.05 12.17 -8.48
C GLY A 107 6.96 11.55 -7.62
N PHE A 108 7.22 10.32 -7.20
CA PHE A 108 6.29 9.50 -6.44
C PHE A 108 7.08 8.51 -5.59
N GLY A 109 6.45 7.94 -4.56
CA GLY A 109 7.18 7.07 -3.66
C GLY A 109 6.39 6.78 -2.40
N GLN A 110 7.09 6.32 -1.38
CA GLN A 110 6.48 6.09 -0.07
C GLN A 110 7.34 6.70 1.04
N PHE A 111 6.70 7.04 2.14
CA PHE A 111 7.40 7.31 3.38
C PHE A 111 6.87 6.43 4.49
N GLN A 112 7.76 6.07 5.40
CA GLN A 112 7.44 5.23 6.55
C GLN A 112 8.18 5.68 7.80
N ASN A 113 7.56 5.58 8.96
CA ASN A 113 8.30 5.75 10.21
C ASN A 113 9.31 4.60 10.41
N GLU A 114 10.32 4.80 11.26
CA GLU A 114 11.34 3.76 11.52
C GLU A 114 10.74 2.45 12.09
N GLY A 115 9.62 2.53 12.80
CA GLY A 115 8.89 1.35 13.28
C GLY A 115 8.00 0.65 12.25
N GLY A 116 7.88 1.19 11.02
CA GLY A 116 7.04 0.62 9.95
C GLY A 116 5.52 0.67 10.18
N ALA A 117 5.06 1.18 11.32
CA ALA A 117 3.64 1.28 11.69
C ALA A 117 2.86 2.30 10.85
N HIS A 118 3.51 3.38 10.43
CA HIS A 118 2.92 4.41 9.59
C HIS A 118 3.59 4.36 8.22
N ARG A 119 2.82 4.01 7.18
CA ARG A 119 3.31 3.92 5.80
C ARG A 119 2.31 4.59 4.87
N MET A 120 2.78 5.54 4.07
CA MET A 120 1.95 6.24 3.11
C MET A 120 2.65 6.35 1.76
N GLY A 121 1.88 6.20 0.68
CA GLY A 121 2.29 6.54 -0.67
C GLY A 121 2.15 8.03 -0.89
N PHE A 122 2.97 8.59 -1.78
CA PHE A 122 2.86 9.96 -2.21
C PHE A 122 3.13 10.11 -3.71
N VAL A 123 2.56 11.16 -4.29
CA VAL A 123 2.83 11.66 -5.63
C VAL A 123 2.89 13.18 -5.56
N TYR A 124 3.86 13.81 -6.21
CA TYR A 124 3.96 15.26 -6.28
C TYR A 124 4.23 15.76 -7.71
N ALA A 125 3.77 16.97 -8.01
CA ALA A 125 3.93 17.61 -9.29
C ALA A 125 5.36 18.12 -9.53
N LYS A 126 5.77 18.32 -10.78
CA LYS A 126 7.10 18.88 -11.10
C LYS A 126 7.35 20.20 -10.35
N GLY A 127 8.51 20.33 -9.69
CA GLY A 127 8.86 21.48 -8.85
C GLY A 127 8.22 21.52 -7.45
N ARG A 128 7.36 20.55 -7.09
CA ARG A 128 6.63 20.53 -5.80
C ARG A 128 7.24 19.63 -4.72
N ARG A 129 8.47 19.15 -4.89
CA ARG A 129 9.15 18.30 -3.90
C ARG A 129 9.18 18.92 -2.49
N HIS A 130 9.35 20.24 -2.38
CA HIS A 130 9.33 20.95 -1.09
C HIS A 130 7.99 20.78 -0.35
N ALA A 131 6.86 20.75 -1.07
CA ALA A 131 5.54 20.60 -0.47
C ALA A 131 5.37 19.25 0.23
N LEU A 132 6.02 18.19 -0.27
CA LEU A 132 6.10 16.88 0.38
C LEU A 132 6.91 16.94 1.67
N ILE A 133 8.10 17.54 1.62
CA ILE A 133 8.97 17.68 2.80
C ILE A 133 8.26 18.48 3.90
N ASP A 134 7.60 19.57 3.54
CA ASP A 134 6.82 20.40 4.46
C ASP A 134 5.57 19.67 4.97
N HIS A 135 5.04 18.68 4.25
CA HIS A 135 3.93 17.85 4.73
C HIS A 135 4.40 16.87 5.79
N ILE A 136 5.54 16.21 5.56
CA ILE A 136 6.11 15.25 6.51
C ILE A 136 6.53 15.94 7.82
N ARG A 137 7.05 17.16 7.74
CA ARG A 137 7.50 17.92 8.92
C ARG A 137 6.37 18.38 9.84
N GLN A 138 5.13 18.52 9.34
CA GLN A 138 3.97 18.96 10.13
C GLN A 138 3.41 17.87 11.02
#